data_AF-A0A7W8W703-F1
#
_entry.id   AF-A0A7W8W703-F1
#
_cell.length_a   1.000
_cell.length_b   1.000
_cell.length_c   1.000
_cell.angle_alpha   90.00
_cell.angle_beta   90.00
_cell.angle_gamma   90.00
#
_symmetry.space_group_name_H-M   'P 1'
#
loop_
_entity.id
_entity.type
_entity.pdbx_description
1 polymer ?
#
loop_
_entity_poly.entity_id
_entity_poly.type
_entity_poly.pdbx_seq_one_letter_code
_entity_poly.pdbx_strand_id
1 'polypeptide(L)'
;MSRRFRLARKAGAGRPTTRRSTVPNETLVLHHDARQWLLDGVNALAEAVKVMPGFGGRSVIVERAPGVPLVANSGPVVAGSVDLSGRHEEMGAQLPARWSPA
;
A
#
# COMPACT_ATOMS: atom_id res chain seq x y z
N MET A 1 -29.60 -28.49 60.18
CA MET A 1 -29.84 -27.04 59.96
C MET A 1 -28.76 -26.54 59.01
N SER A 2 -29.04 -26.53 57.71
CA SER A 2 -29.50 -25.36 56.93
C SER A 2 -28.37 -24.41 56.52
N ARG A 3 -28.17 -24.33 55.19
CA ARG A 3 -27.93 -23.09 54.41
C ARG A 3 -26.49 -22.53 54.50
N ARG A 4 -25.78 -22.22 53.42
CA ARG A 4 -26.16 -21.84 52.05
C ARG A 4 -24.90 -21.92 51.18
N PHE A 5 -24.99 -22.63 50.06
CA PHE A 5 -24.18 -22.36 48.87
C PHE A 5 -24.26 -20.85 48.55
N ARG A 6 -23.10 -20.20 48.38
CA ARG A 6 -23.03 -18.87 47.78
C ARG A 6 -22.15 -18.94 46.54
N LEU A 7 -22.78 -19.31 45.43
CA LEU A 7 -22.34 -18.99 44.07
C LEU A 7 -22.22 -17.47 43.95
N ALA A 8 -20.99 -16.98 43.79
CA ALA A 8 -20.72 -15.59 43.44
C ALA A 8 -20.73 -15.45 41.91
N ARG A 9 -21.46 -14.44 41.46
CA ARG A 9 -21.91 -14.20 40.09
C ARG A 9 -20.76 -13.80 39.15
N LYS A 10 -20.89 -14.31 37.93
CA LYS A 10 -20.52 -13.68 36.65
C LYS A 10 -20.42 -12.15 36.72
N ALA A 11 -19.22 -11.62 36.49
CA ALA A 11 -18.99 -10.24 36.06
C ALA A 11 -18.23 -10.30 34.73
N GLY A 12 -18.92 -9.94 33.65
CA GLY A 12 -18.31 -9.77 32.35
C GLY A 12 -17.36 -8.58 32.40
N ALA A 13 -16.06 -8.83 32.23
CA ALA A 13 -15.09 -7.80 31.94
C ALA A 13 -14.92 -7.75 30.42
N GLY A 14 -15.34 -6.63 29.85
CA GLY A 14 -15.46 -6.41 28.41
C GLY A 14 -14.16 -6.59 27.64
N ARG A 15 -14.35 -6.95 26.36
CA ARG A 15 -13.33 -6.92 25.29
C ARG A 15 -12.46 -5.66 25.40
N PRO A 16 -11.11 -5.77 25.29
CA PRO A 16 -10.32 -4.64 24.84
C PRO A 16 -10.55 -4.46 23.33
N THR A 17 -11.69 -3.91 22.93
CA THR A 17 -11.86 -3.32 21.59
C THR A 17 -11.26 -1.93 21.60
N THR A 18 -9.94 -1.86 21.68
CA THR A 18 -9.22 -0.66 21.28
C THR A 18 -8.10 -1.09 20.36
N ARG A 19 -8.46 -1.39 19.11
CA ARG A 19 -7.54 -1.15 18.00
C ARG A 19 -7.28 0.35 18.03
N ARG A 20 -6.23 0.78 18.74
CA ARG A 20 -5.63 2.10 18.52
C ARG A 20 -5.18 2.08 17.08
N SER A 21 -5.99 2.60 16.17
CA SER A 21 -5.53 2.98 14.85
C SER A 21 -4.61 4.18 15.07
N THR A 22 -3.33 3.88 15.24
CA THR A 22 -2.24 4.84 15.11
C THR A 22 -2.12 5.25 13.64
N VAL A 23 -3.16 5.81 13.05
CA VAL A 23 -3.05 6.55 11.79
C VAL A 23 -3.17 8.03 12.14
N PRO A 24 -2.04 8.73 12.32
CA PRO A 24 -2.06 10.17 12.51
C PRO A 24 -2.54 10.83 11.20
N ASN A 25 -3.59 11.65 11.30
CA ASN A 25 -4.17 12.50 10.25
C ASN A 25 -4.56 11.79 8.93
N GLU A 26 -5.81 11.35 8.88
CA GLU A 26 -6.49 10.98 7.63
C GLU A 26 -6.85 12.26 6.86
N THR A 27 -6.10 12.55 5.79
CA THR A 27 -6.42 13.64 4.87
C THR A 27 -7.45 13.15 3.86
N LEU A 28 -8.64 13.76 3.89
CA LEU A 28 -9.75 13.44 2.98
C LEU A 28 -9.74 14.40 1.80
N VAL A 29 -9.62 13.86 0.58
CA VAL A 29 -9.66 14.64 -0.67
C VAL A 29 -10.71 14.03 -1.59
N LEU A 30 -11.51 14.89 -2.21
CA LEU A 30 -12.74 14.50 -2.92
C LEU A 30 -12.76 15.05 -4.36
N HIS A 31 -13.68 14.51 -5.16
CA HIS A 31 -14.00 14.98 -6.51
C HIS A 31 -12.79 15.09 -7.45
N HIS A 32 -12.51 16.30 -7.96
CA HIS A 32 -11.54 16.53 -9.02
C HIS A 32 -10.11 16.32 -8.54
N ASP A 33 -9.77 16.87 -7.37
CA ASP A 33 -8.42 16.82 -6.82
C ASP A 33 -7.98 15.38 -6.55
N ALA A 34 -8.90 14.55 -6.02
CA ALA A 34 -8.64 13.13 -5.80
C ALA A 34 -8.35 12.40 -7.13
N ARG A 35 -9.09 12.69 -8.19
CA ARG A 35 -8.86 12.07 -9.52
C ARG A 35 -7.56 12.54 -10.13
N GLN A 36 -7.22 13.81 -9.97
CA GLN A 36 -5.99 14.37 -10.51
C GLN A 36 -4.77 13.71 -9.87
N TRP A 37 -4.74 13.60 -8.54
CA TRP A 37 -3.63 12.95 -7.82
C TRP A 37 -3.45 11.47 -8.19
N LEU A 38 -4.57 10.77 -8.40
CA LEU A 38 -4.54 9.39 -8.90
C LEU A 38 -4.00 9.31 -10.32
N LEU A 39 -4.44 10.21 -11.20
CA LEU A 39 -3.99 10.25 -12.59
C LEU A 39 -2.49 10.53 -12.68
N ASP A 40 -1.98 11.46 -11.88
CA ASP A 40 -0.56 11.81 -11.85
C ASP A 40 0.31 10.62 -11.41
N GLY A 41 -0.11 9.90 -10.35
CA GLY A 41 0.56 8.69 -9.89
C GLY A 41 0.55 7.55 -10.92
N VAL A 42 -0.59 7.31 -11.57
CA VAL A 42 -0.71 6.29 -12.62
C VAL A 42 0.14 6.64 -13.85
N ASN A 43 0.19 7.92 -14.24
CA ASN A 43 1.00 8.38 -15.37
C ASN A 43 2.50 8.23 -15.10
N ALA A 44 2.96 8.57 -13.89
CA ALA A 44 4.35 8.39 -13.50
C ALA A 44 4.79 6.92 -13.59
N LEU A 45 3.96 6.01 -13.08
CA LEU A 45 4.18 4.58 -13.21
C LEU A 45 4.16 4.12 -14.67
N ALA A 46 3.20 4.61 -15.46
CA ALA A 46 3.05 4.23 -16.86
C ALA A 46 4.28 4.62 -17.69
N GLU A 47 4.84 5.82 -17.50
CA GLU A 47 6.06 6.23 -18.20
C GLU A 47 7.28 5.39 -17.79
N ALA A 48 7.35 4.97 -16.52
CA ALA A 48 8.41 4.07 -16.06
C ALA A 48 8.34 2.66 -16.68
N VAL A 49 7.13 2.14 -16.94
CA VAL A 49 6.94 0.79 -17.51
C VAL A 49 6.93 0.81 -19.05
N LYS A 50 6.49 1.89 -19.66
CA LYS A 50 6.36 2.07 -21.13
C LYS A 50 7.68 2.04 -21.88
N VAL A 51 8.82 2.18 -21.21
CA VAL A 51 10.14 2.01 -21.86
C VAL A 51 10.52 0.55 -22.11
N MET A 52 9.74 -0.40 -21.55
CA MET A 52 9.99 -1.85 -21.58
C MET A 52 9.17 -2.73 -22.53
N PRO A 53 8.25 -2.25 -23.41
CA PRO A 53 7.40 -3.16 -24.17
C PRO A 53 8.22 -3.90 -25.25
N GLY A 54 8.22 -5.23 -25.17
CA GLY A 54 8.63 -6.14 -26.24
C GLY A 54 9.99 -6.83 -26.07
N PHE A 55 10.21 -7.89 -26.86
CA PHE A 55 11.52 -8.52 -27.10
C PHE A 55 12.40 -7.52 -27.85
N GLY A 56 13.06 -6.62 -27.11
CA GLY A 56 13.79 -5.45 -27.64
C GLY A 56 13.56 -4.16 -26.85
N GLY A 57 12.70 -4.20 -25.83
CA GLY A 57 12.51 -3.09 -24.88
C GLY A 57 13.81 -2.73 -24.15
N ARG A 58 13.94 -1.47 -23.75
CA ARG A 58 15.12 -0.97 -23.04
C ARG A 58 15.13 -1.56 -21.63
N SER A 59 16.31 -1.92 -21.14
CA SER A 59 16.49 -2.31 -19.74
C SER A 59 16.47 -1.07 -18.85
N VAL A 60 15.75 -1.16 -17.73
CA VAL A 60 15.71 -0.11 -16.72
C VAL A 60 16.65 -0.50 -15.59
N ILE A 61 17.44 0.46 -15.12
CA ILE A 61 18.29 0.27 -13.95
C ILE A 61 17.48 0.67 -12.72
N VAL A 62 17.31 -0.28 -11.80
CA VAL A 62 16.64 -0.08 -10.52
C VAL A 62 17.71 -0.02 -9.44
N GLU A 63 17.77 1.11 -8.74
CA GLU A 63 18.61 1.25 -7.56
C GLU A 63 17.94 0.57 -6.36
N ARG A 64 18.61 -0.44 -5.78
CA ARG A 64 18.16 -1.13 -4.56
C ARG A 64 19.23 -0.97 -3.49
N ALA A 65 18.86 -0.38 -2.34
CA ALA A 65 19.67 -0.46 -1.14
C ALA A 65 19.42 -1.83 -0.45
N PRO A 66 20.44 -2.64 -0.09
CA PRO A 66 21.89 -2.43 -0.15
C PRO A 66 22.59 -3.21 -1.28
N GLY A 67 23.41 -2.53 -2.08
CA GLY A 67 24.54 -3.17 -2.78
C GLY A 67 24.54 -3.06 -4.30
N VAL A 68 23.66 -3.78 -5.00
CA VAL A 68 23.81 -4.00 -6.46
C VAL A 68 22.62 -3.40 -7.22
N PRO A 69 22.86 -2.50 -8.19
CA PRO A 69 21.80 -2.02 -9.07
C PRO A 69 21.25 -3.18 -9.89
N LEU A 70 19.92 -3.35 -9.88
CA LEU A 70 19.24 -4.40 -10.61
C LEU A 70 18.90 -3.92 -12.01
N VAL A 71 19.40 -4.62 -13.03
CA VAL A 71 18.93 -4.41 -14.41
C VAL A 71 17.61 -5.17 -14.57
N ALA A 72 16.50 -4.45 -14.60
CA ALA A 72 15.17 -5.01 -14.72
C ALA A 72 14.70 -5.01 -16.19
N ASN A 73 14.23 -6.16 -16.64
CA ASN A 73 13.64 -6.40 -17.96
C ASN A 73 12.17 -6.85 -17.87
N SER A 74 11.58 -6.85 -16.67
CA SER A 74 10.17 -7.16 -16.43
C SER A 74 9.42 -5.97 -15.82
N GLY A 75 8.25 -5.66 -16.38
CA GLY A 75 7.40 -4.55 -15.95
C GLY A 75 7.00 -4.59 -14.46
N PRO A 76 6.62 -5.75 -13.89
CA PRO A 76 6.25 -5.84 -12.47
C PRO A 76 7.39 -5.47 -11.50
N VAL A 77 8.64 -5.79 -11.85
CA VAL A 77 9.80 -5.47 -10.99
C VAL A 77 10.08 -3.98 -10.98
N VAL A 78 9.95 -3.32 -12.14
CA VAL A 78 10.08 -1.87 -12.24
C VAL A 78 8.93 -1.18 -11.51
N ALA A 79 7.70 -1.62 -11.72
CA ALA A 79 6.53 -1.07 -11.06
C ALA A 79 6.60 -1.15 -9.53
N GLY A 80 7.14 -2.24 -8.98
CA GLY A 80 7.32 -2.40 -7.54
C GLY A 80 8.53 -1.64 -6.94
N SER A 81 9.32 -0.97 -7.78
CA SER A 81 10.51 -0.23 -7.35
C SER A 81 10.40 1.28 -7.60
N VAL A 82 9.26 1.75 -8.11
CA VAL A 82 8.98 3.19 -8.22
C VAL A 82 8.70 3.75 -6.82
N ASP A 83 9.41 4.81 -6.44
CA ASP A 83 9.20 5.56 -5.20
C ASP A 83 8.92 7.01 -5.57
N LEU A 84 7.68 7.47 -5.37
CA LEU A 84 7.27 8.84 -5.65
C LEU A 84 7.34 9.68 -4.37
N SER A 85 7.95 10.86 -4.46
CA SER A 85 8.14 11.75 -3.32
C SER A 85 6.82 12.25 -2.70
N GLY A 86 5.73 12.27 -3.48
CA GLY A 86 4.41 12.70 -3.04
C GLY A 86 3.55 11.55 -2.51
N ARG A 87 3.11 11.63 -1.24
CA ARG A 87 2.20 10.64 -0.63
C ARG A 87 0.93 10.36 -1.46
N HIS A 88 0.39 11.38 -2.13
CA HIS A 88 -0.84 11.25 -2.91
C HIS A 88 -0.62 10.57 -4.27
N GLU A 89 0.49 10.88 -4.94
CA GLU A 89 0.89 10.26 -6.20
C GLU A 89 1.27 8.79 -5.96
N GLU A 90 1.97 8.51 -4.86
CA GLU A 90 2.34 7.17 -4.43
C GLU A 90 1.10 6.28 -4.21
N MET A 91 0.03 6.82 -3.58
CA MET A 91 -1.24 6.10 -3.48
C MET A 91 -1.86 5.78 -4.84
N GLY A 92 -1.71 6.67 -5.83
CA GLY A 92 -2.16 6.46 -7.21
C GLY A 92 -1.35 5.40 -7.95
N ALA A 93 -0.03 5.42 -7.80
CA ALA A 93 0.88 4.45 -8.42
C ALA A 93 0.73 3.03 -7.84
N GLN A 94 0.42 2.91 -6.54
CA GLN A 94 0.25 1.59 -5.89
C GLN A 94 -1.04 0.86 -6.28
N LEU A 95 -2.09 1.57 -6.73
CA LEU A 95 -3.36 0.96 -7.13
C LEU A 95 -3.22 -0.06 -8.28
N PRO A 96 -2.64 0.29 -9.44
CA PRO A 96 -2.41 -0.68 -10.52
C PRO A 96 -1.29 -1.67 -10.19
N ALA A 97 -0.27 -1.27 -9.43
CA ALA A 97 0.86 -2.15 -9.08
C ALA A 97 0.43 -3.34 -8.19
N ARG A 98 -0.64 -3.20 -7.38
CA ARG A 98 -1.19 -4.28 -6.55
C ARG A 98 -1.99 -5.33 -7.34
N TRP A 99 -2.09 -5.23 -8.66
CA TRP A 99 -2.68 -6.27 -9.49
C TRP A 99 -1.79 -7.53 -9.53
N SER A 100 -1.94 -8.36 -8.50
CA SER A 100 -1.48 -9.75 -8.53
C SER A 100 -2.66 -10.59 -9.04
N PRO A 101 -2.61 -11.19 -10.24
CA PRO A 101 -3.24 -12.50 -10.38
C PRO A 101 -2.46 -13.47 -9.49
N ALA A 102 -3.18 -14.41 -8.89
CA ALA A 102 -2.60 -15.50 -8.13
C ALA A 102 -1.65 -16.35 -8.99
#